data_AF-A0A644VH48-F1
#
_entry.id   AF-A0A644VH48-F1
#
_cell.length_a   1.000
_cell.length_b   1.000
_cell.length_c   1.000
_cell.angle_alpha   90.00
_cell.angle_beta   90.00
_cell.angle_gamma   90.00
#
_symmetry.space_group_name_H-M   'P 1'
#
loop_
_entity.id
_entity.type
_entity.pdbx_description
1 polymer ?
#
loop_
_entity_poly.entity_id
_entity_poly.type
_entity_poly.pdbx_seq_one_letter_code
_entity_poly.pdbx_strand_id
1 'polypeptide(L)' 'MNKIELTSFADLAADKRKVKEVFFNQINSIIDWEKIDQLIKRHYNKGVSAVNRPSYSGLLLFKIT' A
#
# COMPACT_ATOMS: atom_id res chain seq x y z
N MET A 1 -26.89 5.94 12.75
CA MET A 1 -25.71 5.20 12.27
C MET A 1 -25.99 3.72 12.46
N ASN A 2 -26.12 2.96 11.37
CA ASN A 2 -26.38 1.52 11.47
C ASN A 2 -25.15 0.82 12.05
N LYS A 3 -25.35 0.07 13.13
CA LYS A 3 -24.33 -0.76 13.77
C LYS A 3 -24.09 -1.96 12.84
N ILE A 4 -22.88 -2.07 12.29
CA ILE A 4 -22.51 -3.25 11.49
C ILE A 4 -22.37 -4.40 12.48
N GLU A 5 -23.29 -5.36 12.44
CA GLU A 5 -23.14 -6.59 13.21
C GLU A 5 -22.03 -7.42 12.55
N LEU A 6 -20.97 -7.71 13.30
CA LEU A 6 -19.85 -8.54 12.83
C LEU A 6 -20.34 -9.99 12.72
N THR A 7 -20.91 -10.34 11.56
CA THR A 7 -21.58 -11.62 11.31
C THR A 7 -20.63 -12.80 11.11
N SER A 8 -19.35 -12.57 10.78
CA SER A 8 -18.37 -13.62 10.52
C SER A 8 -17.18 -13.58 11.48
N PHE A 9 -16.60 -14.76 11.73
CA PHE A 9 -15.29 -14.88 12.40
C PHE A 9 -14.19 -14.08 11.69
N ALA A 10 -14.30 -13.90 10.37
CA ALA A 10 -13.37 -13.06 9.60
C ALA A 10 -13.48 -11.58 10.00
N ASP A 11 -14.71 -11.08 10.20
CA ASP A 11 -14.96 -9.69 10.58
C ASP A 11 -14.44 -9.40 12.00
N LEU A 12 -14.67 -10.34 12.93
CA LEU A 12 -14.13 -10.28 14.30
C LEU A 12 -12.60 -10.32 14.34
N ALA A 13 -11.97 -11.12 13.46
CA ALA A 13 -10.52 -11.20 13.36
C ALA A 13 -9.91 -9.93 12.75
N ALA A 14 -10.58 -9.31 11.78
CA ALA A 14 -10.17 -8.05 11.18
C ALA A 14 -10.29 -6.87 12.17
N ASP A 15 -11.40 -6.79 12.90
CA ASP A 15 -11.63 -5.76 13.91
C ASP A 15 -10.62 -5.83 15.07
N LYS A 16 -10.29 -7.04 15.52
CA LYS A 16 -9.27 -7.26 16.55
C LYS A 16 -7.82 -7.17 16.04
N ARG A 17 -7.63 -7.01 14.73
CA ARG A 17 -6.28 -6.89 14.15
C ARG A 17 -5.69 -5.56 14.55
N LYS A 18 -4.66 -5.59 15.40
CA LYS A 18 -3.92 -4.38 15.77
C LYS A 18 -3.08 -3.90 14.58
N VAL A 19 -3.62 -2.98 13.79
CA VAL A 19 -2.85 -2.24 12.78
C VAL A 19 -1.85 -1.37 13.52
N LYS A 20 -0.55 -1.58 13.29
CA LYS A 20 0.51 -0.75 13.88
C LYS A 20 0.66 0.55 13.09
N GLU A 21 -0.42 1.32 13.01
CA GLU A 21 -0.49 2.57 12.24
C GLU A 21 0.66 3.51 12.59
N VAL A 22 0.95 3.68 13.88
CA VAL A 22 2.08 4.48 14.38
C VAL A 22 3.42 4.02 13.81
N PHE A 23 3.67 2.72 13.77
CA PHE A 23 4.92 2.17 13.22
C PHE A 23 5.02 2.43 11.71
N PHE A 24 3.95 2.20 10.96
CA PHE A 24 3.94 2.46 9.52
C PHE A 24 4.11 3.94 9.21
N ASN A 25 3.49 4.82 9.99
CA ASN A 25 3.65 6.27 9.88
C ASN A 25 5.09 6.71 10.16
N GLN A 26 5.75 6.12 11.17
CA GLN A 26 7.16 6.37 11.46
C GLN A 26 8.09 5.90 10.32
N ILE A 27 7.86 4.70 9.79
CA ILE A 27 8.64 4.21 8.65
C ILE A 27 8.43 5.11 7.42
N ASN A 28 7.19 5.52 7.16
CA ASN A 28 6.85 6.41 6.06
C ASN A 28 7.47 7.80 6.17
N SER A 29 7.67 8.33 7.38
CA SER A 29 8.30 9.65 7.57
C SER A 29 9.82 9.63 7.48
N ILE A 30 10.45 8.49 7.78
CA ILE A 30 11.91 8.33 7.74
C ILE A 30 12.42 8.07 6.32
N ILE A 31 11.65 7.34 5.50
CA ILE A 31 12.08 6.92 4.17
C ILE A 31 11.91 8.05 3.14
N ASP A 32 12.97 8.33 2.39
CA ASP A 32 12.91 9.16 1.18
C ASP A 32 12.30 8.37 0.02
N TRP A 33 10.98 8.39 -0.06
CA TRP A 33 10.22 7.66 -1.09
C TRP A 33 10.50 8.16 -2.51
N GLU A 34 10.91 9.42 -2.68
CA GLU A 34 11.22 9.99 -3.99
C GLU A 34 12.50 9.36 -4.55
N LYS A 35 13.56 9.26 -3.73
CA LYS A 35 14.79 8.57 -4.15
C LYS A 35 14.55 7.10 -4.49
N ILE A 36 13.70 6.41 -3.72
CA ILE A 36 13.33 5.02 -4.02
C ILE A 36 12.60 4.94 -5.36
N ASP A 37 11.60 5.80 -5.61
CA ASP A 37 10.85 5.82 -6.87
C ASP A 37 11.76 6.09 -8.07
N GLN A 38 12.71 7.02 -7.94
CA GLN A 38 13.71 7.30 -8.97
C GLN A 38 14.61 6.08 -9.23
N LEU A 39 15.06 5.38 -8.19
CA LEU A 39 15.86 4.17 -8.34
C LEU A 39 15.08 3.04 -9.02
N ILE A 40 13.82 2.84 -8.62
CA ILE A 40 12.93 1.86 -9.25
C ILE A 40 12.77 2.19 -10.73
N LYS A 41 12.47 3.45 -11.08
CA LYS A 41 12.30 3.88 -12.48
C LYS A 41 13.53 3.63 -13.37
N ARG A 42 14.75 3.61 -12.81
CA ARG A 42 15.97 3.27 -13.57
C ARG A 42 16.02 1.81 -14.00
N HIS A 43 15.43 0.91 -13.23
CA HIS A 43 15.53 -0.54 -13.45
C HIS A 43 14.20 -1.19 -13.86
N TYR A 44 13.08 -0.53 -13.57
CA TYR A 44 11.74 -0.99 -13.87
C TYR A 44 11.13 -0.13 -14.98
N ASN A 45 11.37 -0.56 -16.22
CA ASN A 45 10.72 0.02 -17.39
C ASN A 45 9.27 -0.46 -17.44
N LYS A 46 8.33 0.45 -17.24
CA LYS A 46 6.90 0.14 -17.32
C LYS A 46 6.51 -0.18 -18.76
N GLY A 47 5.88 -1.32 -18.97
CA GLY A 47 5.21 -1.63 -20.22
C GLY A 47 3.92 -0.80 -20.39
N VAL A 48 3.52 -0.56 -21.63
CA VAL A 48 2.18 -0.04 -21.92
C VAL A 48 1.23 -1.23 -22.02
N SER A 49 0.13 -1.21 -21.27
CA SER A 49 -0.89 -2.26 -21.38
C SER A 49 -1.54 -2.23 -22.77
N ALA A 50 -2.06 -3.38 -23.24
CA ALA A 50 -2.78 -3.49 -24.51
C ALA A 50 -3.94 -2.49 -24.67
N VAL A 51 -4.45 -1.95 -23.56
CA VAL A 51 -5.53 -0.94 -23.50
C VAL A 51 -5.02 0.49 -23.26
N ASN A 52 -3.74 0.78 -23.51
CA ASN A 52 -3.08 2.07 -23.26
C ASN A 52 -3.19 2.60 -21.82
N ARG A 53 -3.43 1.71 -20.85
CA ARG A 53 -3.38 2.07 -19.43
C ARG A 53 -1.93 2.01 -18.96
N PRO A 54 -1.43 3.04 -18.26
CA PRO A 54 -0.10 3.00 -17.68
C PRO A 54 -0.06 1.93 -16.58
N SER A 55 1.04 1.18 -16.50
CA SER A 55 1.26 0.27 -15.38
C SER A 55 1.33 1.03 -14.04
N TYR A 56 0.91 0.35 -12.98
CA TYR A 56 1.06 0.82 -11.60
C TYR A 56 2.48 1.32 -11.31
N SER A 57 2.61 2.23 -10.33
CA SER A 57 3.95 2.60 -9.86
C SER A 57 4.65 1.39 -9.26
N GLY A 58 5.92 1.17 -9.60
CA GLY A 58 6.72 0.15 -8.94
C GLY A 58 6.86 0.42 -7.44
N LEU A 59 6.75 1.70 -7.03
CA LEU A 59 6.69 2.12 -5.63
C LEU A 59 5.55 1.46 -4.84
N LEU A 60 4.46 1.05 -5.51
CA LEU A 60 3.30 0.42 -4.87
C LEU A 60 3.66 -0.84 -4.08
N LEU A 61 4.69 -1.58 -4.53
CA LEU A 61 5.12 -2.81 -3.86
C LEU A 61 5.93 -2.56 -2.58
N PHE A 62 6.43 -1.33 -2.40
CA PHE A 62 7.38 -0.98 -1.34
C PHE A 62 6.81 0.01 -0.34
N LYS A 63 5.87 0.87 -0.76
CA LYS A 63 5.28 1.88 0.11
C LYS A 63 4.21 1.24 0.99
N ILE A 64 4.37 1.40 2.30
CA ILE A 64 3.37 0.97 3.28
C ILE A 64 2.34 2.09 3.40
N THR A 65 1.06 1.79 3.21
CA THR A 65 -0.06 2.73 3.39
C THR A 65 -1.02 2.24 4.45
#